data_AF-M5C5U0-F1
#
_entry.id   AF-M5C5U0-F1
#
_cell.length_a   1.000
_cell.length_b   1.000
_cell.length_c   1.000
_cell.angle_alpha   90.00
_cell.angle_beta   90.00
_cell.angle_gamma   90.00
#
_symmetry.space_group_name_H-M   'P 1'
#
loop_
_entity.id
_entity.type
_entity.pdbx_description
1 polymer ?
#
loop_
_entity_poly.entity_id
_entity_poly.type
_entity_poly.pdbx_seq_one_letter_code
_entity_poly.pdbx_strand_id
1 'polypeptide(L)'
;MTDALHKLLLPSGMVSADFPDNLGELFAMDGPQAKRLLEEYGIDASESREKNLNRFMQFIGVSYQMVPSQASSIGGSSIAGI
;
A
#
# COMPACT_ATOMS: atom_id res chain seq x y z
N MET A 1 -3.92 -12.89 7.54
CA MET A 1 -2.61 -12.61 6.93
C MET A 1 -1.72 -12.01 8.02
N THR A 2 -0.86 -12.82 8.64
CA THR A 2 0.03 -12.44 9.75
C THR A 2 1.48 -12.55 9.32
N ASP A 3 1.79 -12.08 8.12
CA ASP A 3 3.16 -12.02 7.64
C ASP A 3 3.83 -10.83 8.35
N ALA A 4 4.81 -11.13 9.19
CA ALA A 4 5.51 -10.15 10.01
C ALA A 4 6.40 -9.28 9.10
N LEU A 5 6.26 -7.96 9.22
CA LEU A 5 7.09 -7.04 8.46
C LEU A 5 8.45 -6.91 9.14
N HIS A 6 9.52 -7.04 8.35
CA HIS A 6 10.86 -6.80 8.86
C HIS A 6 11.00 -5.31 9.17
N LYS A 7 11.24 -4.97 10.44
CA LYS A 7 11.38 -3.58 10.88
C LYS A 7 12.55 -2.94 10.16
N LEU A 8 12.25 -1.94 9.33
CA LEU A 8 13.28 -1.19 8.65
C LEU A 8 13.78 -0.05 9.50
N LEU A 9 15.08 0.17 9.40
CA LEU A 9 15.71 1.30 10.03
C LEU A 9 15.50 2.52 9.13
N LEU A 10 15.02 3.59 9.74
CA LEU A 10 15.04 4.94 9.18
C LEU A 10 16.48 5.29 8.76
N PRO A 11 16.66 6.28 7.88
CA PRO A 11 17.99 6.84 7.59
C PRO A 11 18.71 7.37 8.84
N SER A 12 17.95 7.68 9.90
CA SER A 12 18.48 8.06 11.21
C SER A 12 18.97 6.86 12.07
N GLY A 13 18.77 5.62 11.62
CA GLY A 13 19.11 4.39 12.36
C GLY A 13 18.08 3.96 13.41
N MET A 14 16.93 4.62 13.49
CA MET A 14 15.83 4.27 14.40
C MET A 14 14.68 3.60 13.64
N VAL A 15 13.77 2.91 14.32
CA VAL A 15 12.53 2.43 13.70
C VAL A 15 11.42 3.45 13.98
N SER A 16 10.62 3.83 12.98
CA SER A 16 9.45 4.70 13.22
C SER A 16 8.54 4.08 14.28
N ALA A 17 8.07 4.90 15.22
CA ALA A 17 7.14 4.45 16.25
C ALA A 17 5.80 3.95 15.66
N ASP A 18 5.43 4.48 14.49
CA ASP A 18 4.24 4.10 13.71
C ASP A 18 4.50 2.92 12.74
N PHE A 19 5.65 2.24 12.84
CA PHE A 19 5.95 1.14 11.93
C PHE A 19 5.04 -0.07 12.23
N PRO A 20 4.28 -0.58 11.25
CA PRO A 20 3.38 -1.70 11.46
C PRO A 20 4.15 -3.00 11.66
N ASP A 21 3.78 -3.81 12.67
CA ASP A 21 4.43 -5.09 12.95
C ASP A 21 4.13 -6.18 11.89
N ASN A 22 3.03 -6.06 11.15
CA ASN A 22 2.60 -7.03 10.14
C ASN A 22 1.86 -6.38 8.98
N LEU A 23 1.80 -7.09 7.84
CA LEU A 23 1.09 -6.61 6.64
C LEU A 23 -0.37 -6.20 6.94
N GLY A 24 -1.05 -6.92 7.83
CA GLY A 24 -2.41 -6.58 8.25
C GLY A 24 -2.55 -5.18 8.85
N GLU A 25 -1.60 -4.76 9.70
CA GLU A 25 -1.58 -3.42 10.31
C GLU A 25 -1.23 -2.36 9.26
N LEU A 26 -0.33 -2.69 8.32
CA LEU A 26 -0.01 -1.82 7.19
C LEU A 26 -1.25 -1.55 6.31
N PHE A 27 -2.05 -2.58 6.03
CA PHE A 27 -3.32 -2.43 5.29
C PHE A 27 -4.46 -1.81 6.13
N ALA A 28 -4.37 -1.82 7.45
CA ALA A 28 -5.31 -1.15 8.35
C ALA A 28 -5.01 0.35 8.51
N MET A 29 -3.77 0.76 8.22
CA MET A 29 -3.29 2.12 8.42
C MET A 29 -4.06 3.18 7.62
N ASP A 30 -4.39 4.29 8.26
CA ASP A 30 -5.10 5.40 7.63
C ASP A 30 -4.24 6.16 6.61
N GLY A 31 -4.90 6.80 5.63
CA GLY A 31 -4.24 7.64 4.62
C GLY A 31 -3.23 8.65 5.20
N PRO A 32 -3.60 9.47 6.20
CA PRO A 32 -2.68 10.39 6.86
C PRO A 32 -1.53 9.70 7.61
N GLN A 33 -1.75 8.54 8.22
CA GLN A 33 -0.68 7.78 8.88
C GLN A 33 0.33 7.23 7.86
N ALA A 34 -0.16 6.63 6.77
CA ALA A 34 0.69 6.14 5.69
C ALA A 34 1.53 7.25 5.07
N LYS A 35 0.95 8.46 4.91
CA LYS A 35 1.65 9.64 4.42
C LYS A 35 2.80 10.04 5.35
N ARG A 36 2.54 10.17 6.65
CA ARG A 36 3.56 10.51 7.66
C ARG A 36 4.69 9.50 7.70
N LEU A 37 4.36 8.22 7.59
CA LEU A 37 5.34 7.13 7.53
C LEU A 37 6.26 7.32 6.33
N LEU A 38 5.73 7.53 5.11
CA LEU A 38 6.56 7.79 3.93
C LEU A 38 7.45 9.02 4.09
N GLU A 39 6.91 10.11 4.66
CA GLU A 39 7.67 11.33 4.92
C GLU A 39 8.83 11.07 5.91
N GLU A 40 8.62 10.28 6.96
CA GLU A 40 9.69 9.88 7.90
C GLU A 40 10.78 9.06 7.21
N TYR A 41 10.40 8.15 6.30
CA TYR A 41 11.35 7.35 5.53
C TYR A 41 11.98 8.12 4.36
N GLY A 42 11.61 9.39 4.13
CA GLY A 42 12.11 10.21 3.02
C GLY A 42 11.60 9.75 1.65
N ILE A 43 10.45 9.08 1.62
CA ILE A 43 9.79 8.58 0.41
C ILE A 43 8.73 9.58 -0.03
N ASP A 44 8.63 9.82 -1.34
CA ASP A 44 7.61 10.71 -1.92
C ASP A 44 6.20 10.19 -1.62
N ALA A 45 5.44 10.97 -0.84
CA ALA A 45 4.10 10.64 -0.42
C ALA A 45 3.06 11.25 -1.38
N SER A 46 2.12 10.43 -1.83
CA SER A 46 1.02 10.79 -2.71
C SER A 46 -0.26 11.11 -1.93
N GLU A 47 -1.24 11.70 -2.61
CA GLU A 47 -2.58 11.93 -2.04
C GLU A 47 -3.39 10.63 -1.92
N SER A 48 -3.09 9.63 -2.77
CA SER A 48 -3.72 8.32 -2.70
C SER A 48 -3.06 7.44 -1.65
N ARG A 49 -3.85 7.00 -0.67
CA ARG A 49 -3.45 6.01 0.35
C ARG A 49 -2.89 4.74 -0.30
N GLU A 50 -3.52 4.25 -1.36
CA GLU A 50 -3.08 3.03 -2.04
C GLU A 50 -1.69 3.18 -2.66
N LYS A 51 -1.39 4.34 -3.27
CA LYS A 51 -0.06 4.64 -3.82
C LYS A 51 0.99 4.68 -2.72
N ASN A 52 0.63 5.27 -1.59
CA ASN A 52 1.47 5.38 -0.40
C ASN A 52 1.85 4.00 0.14
N LEU A 53 0.85 3.16 0.37
CA LEU A 53 1.07 1.78 0.83
C LEU A 53 1.91 0.99 -0.17
N ASN A 54 1.64 1.12 -1.47
CA ASN A 54 2.39 0.41 -2.49
C ASN A 54 3.87 0.84 -2.52
N ARG A 55 4.15 2.15 -2.44
CA ARG A 55 5.50 2.70 -2.33
C ARG A 55 6.22 2.16 -1.09
N PHE A 56 5.53 2.15 0.05
CA PHE A 56 6.08 1.64 1.29
C PHE A 56 6.37 0.14 1.20
N MET A 57 5.45 -0.65 0.66
CA MET A 57 5.65 -2.09 0.41
C MET A 57 6.85 -2.35 -0.50
N GLN A 58 7.00 -1.60 -1.59
CA GLN A 58 8.18 -1.72 -2.45
C GLN A 58 9.47 -1.33 -1.72
N PHE A 59 9.42 -0.28 -0.89
CA PHE A 59 10.56 0.15 -0.10
C PHE A 59 11.01 -0.92 0.91
N ILE A 60 10.05 -1.63 1.51
CA ILE A 60 10.33 -2.73 2.45
C ILE A 60 10.64 -4.08 1.77
N GLY A 61 10.76 -4.09 0.44
CA GLY A 61 11.06 -5.30 -0.34
C GLY A 61 9.86 -6.22 -0.58
N VAL A 62 8.68 -5.83 -0.12
CA VAL A 62 7.42 -6.54 -0.39
C VAL A 62 6.90 -6.09 -1.76
N SER A 63 7.10 -6.94 -2.77
CA SER A 63 6.53 -6.70 -4.10
C SER A 63 5.04 -7.02 -4.10
N TYR A 64 4.21 -6.07 -3.68
CA TYR A 64 2.76 -6.18 -3.81
C TYR A 64 2.33 -5.67 -5.19
N GLN A 65 1.76 -6.54 -6.03
CA GLN A 65 1.00 -6.09 -7.19
C GLN A 65 -0.42 -5.79 -6.73
N MET A 66 -0.80 -4.51 -6.68
CA MET A 66 -2.21 -4.16 -6.70
C MET A 66 -2.78 -4.67 -8.02
N VAL A 67 -3.41 -5.84 -7.98
CA VAL A 67 -4.25 -6.28 -9.08
C VAL A 67 -5.41 -5.28 -9.12
N PRO A 68 -5.66 -4.61 -10.26
CA PRO A 68 -6.91 -3.88 -10.41
C PRO A 68 -8.00 -4.91 -10.10
N SER A 69 -8.84 -4.63 -9.09
CA SER A 69 -10.05 -5.40 -8.89
C SER A 69 -10.77 -5.31 -10.22
N GLN A 70 -10.76 -6.40 -10.99
CA GLN A 70 -11.40 -6.45 -12.29
C GLN A 70 -12.83 -6.04 -12.01
N ALA A 71 -13.19 -4.80 -12.36
CA ALA A 71 -14.56 -4.37 -12.31
C ALA A 71 -15.23 -5.29 -13.32
N SER A 72 -15.89 -6.32 -12.82
CA SER A 72 -16.67 -7.26 -13.61
C SER A 72 -17.82 -6.49 -14.23
N SER A 73 -17.52 -5.67 -15.25
CA SER A 73 -18.48 -5.11 -16.16
C SER A 73 -18.57 -6.08 -17.32
N ILE A 74 -19.26 -7.20 -17.06
CA ILE A 74 -19.88 -8.01 -18.10
C ILE A 74 -21.38 -8.03 -17.79
N GLY A 75 -21.97 -6.83 -17.77
CA GLY A 75 -23.42 -6.62 -17.90
C GLY A 75 -23.67 -6.26 -19.35
N GLY A 76 -24.36 -7.15 -20.07
CA GLY A 76 -24.33 -7.18 -21.53
C GLY A 76 -25.12 -6.11 -22.26
N SER A 77 -25.09 -6.21 -23.59
CA SER A 77 -26.19 -5.79 -24.46
C SER A 77 -26.11 -6.60 -25.75
N SER A 78 -27.17 -7.39 -25.98
CA SER A 78 -27.52 -7.97 -27.27
C SER A 78 -27.51 -6.87 -28.34
N ILE A 79 -26.87 -7.15 -29.48
CA ILE A 79 -27.19 -6.47 -30.72
C ILE A 79 -27.76 -7.50 -31.70
N ALA A 80 -29.07 -7.38 -31.88
CA ALA A 80 -29.81 -7.94 -33.00
C ALA A 80 -29.64 -7.03 -34.24
N GLY A 81 -29.70 -7.63 -35.43
CA GLY A 81 -29.67 -6.95 -36.73
C GLY A 81 -28.27 -6.96 -37.33
N ILE A 82 -28.00 -7.60 -38.46
CA ILE A 82 -28.80 -7.80 -39.68
C ILE A 82 -28.36 -9.08 -40.40
#